data_AF-A0AA41XFS7-F1
#
_entry.id   AF-A0AA41XFS7-F1
#
_cell.length_a   1.000
_cell.length_b   1.000
_cell.length_c   1.000
_cell.angle_alpha   90.00
_cell.angle_beta   90.00
_cell.angle_gamma   90.00
#
_symmetry.space_group_name_H-M   'P 1'
#
loop_
_entity.id
_entity.type
_entity.pdbx_description
1 polymer ?
#
loop_
_entity_poly.entity_id
_entity_poly.type
_entity_poly.pdbx_seq_one_letter_code
_entity_poly.pdbx_strand_id
1 'polypeptide(L)'
;MFANLNGWHLVIVLVVILLLFGATRLPALSKSLGQSMRIFRNETKAMKEESAAEKAAETGVVTNTAEGQAPGTTPAPGSTSDTSKS
;
A
#
# COMPACT_ATOMS: atom_id res chain seq x y z
N MET A 1 -30.44 -23.75 9.35
CA MET A 1 -30.14 -24.34 10.67
C MET A 1 -28.69 -24.07 11.13
N PHE A 2 -28.11 -22.89 10.86
CA PHE A 2 -26.69 -22.58 11.15
C PHE A 2 -26.49 -21.29 11.97
N ALA A 3 -27.57 -20.61 12.37
CA ALA A 3 -27.50 -19.33 13.08
C ALA A 3 -27.15 -19.45 14.57
N ASN A 4 -26.91 -20.67 15.07
CA ASN A 4 -26.45 -20.94 16.44
C ASN A 4 -24.92 -21.14 16.52
N LEU A 5 -24.16 -20.72 15.50
CA LEU A 5 -22.72 -20.48 15.65
C LEU A 5 -22.54 -19.18 16.44
N ASN A 6 -22.91 -19.29 17.70
CA ASN A 6 -22.82 -18.31 18.76
C ASN A 6 -21.49 -17.56 18.61
N GLY A 7 -21.53 -16.30 18.18
CA GLY A 7 -20.35 -15.43 18.09
C GLY A 7 -19.53 -15.40 19.38
N TRP A 8 -20.14 -15.82 20.50
CA TRP A 8 -19.48 -16.13 21.76
C TRP A 8 -18.29 -17.12 21.65
N HIS A 9 -18.38 -18.15 20.80
CA HIS A 9 -17.27 -19.08 20.59
C HIS A 9 -16.09 -18.39 19.88
N LEU A 10 -16.37 -17.51 18.93
CA LEU A 10 -15.33 -16.75 18.24
C LEU A 10 -14.59 -15.84 19.23
N VAL A 11 -15.32 -15.21 20.16
CA VAL A 11 -14.72 -14.41 21.25
C VAL A 11 -13.85 -15.28 22.15
N ILE A 12 -14.31 -16.47 22.57
CA ILE A 12 -13.51 -17.39 23.40
C ILE A 12 -12.22 -17.80 22.67
N VAL A 13 -12.31 -18.18 21.39
CA VAL A 13 -11.12 -18.55 20.59
C VAL A 13 -10.17 -17.36 20.46
N LEU A 14 -10.69 -16.16 20.24
CA LEU A 14 -9.89 -14.94 20.18
C LEU A 14 -9.15 -14.70 21.50
N VAL A 15 -9.82 -14.88 22.65
CA VAL A 15 -9.22 -14.76 23.98
C VAL A 15 -8.11 -15.79 24.18
N VAL A 16 -8.32 -17.05 23.78
CA VAL A 16 -7.28 -18.09 23.87
C VAL A 16 -6.07 -17.71 23.01
N ILE A 17 -6.27 -17.27 21.78
CA ILE A 17 -5.17 -16.82 20.90
C ILE A 17 -4.45 -15.61 21.52
N LEU A 18 -5.18 -14.64 22.10
CA LEU A 18 -4.59 -13.50 22.81
C LEU A 18 -3.76 -13.93 24.03
N LEU A 19 -4.14 -14.99 24.74
CA LEU A 19 -3.35 -15.53 25.85
C LEU A 19 -2.09 -16.25 25.38
N LEU A 20 -2.15 -17.02 24.28
CA LEU A 20 -0.99 -17.73 23.73
C LEU A 20 0.01 -16.81 23.04
N PHE A 21 -0.49 -15.90 22.20
CA PHE A 21 0.33 -15.02 21.38
C PHE A 21 0.58 -13.67 22.06
N GLY A 22 -0.24 -13.26 23.02
CA GLY A 22 -0.18 -11.94 23.66
C GLY A 22 -0.87 -10.84 22.85
N ALA A 23 -1.28 -9.77 23.53
CA ALA A 23 -1.97 -8.63 22.94
C ALA A 23 -1.15 -7.85 21.90
N THR A 24 0.18 -7.99 21.89
CA THR A 24 1.09 -7.26 21.00
C THR A 24 1.43 -8.00 19.70
N ARG A 25 1.30 -9.34 19.66
CA ARG A 25 1.67 -10.14 18.48
C ARG A 25 0.59 -10.19 17.42
N LEU A 26 -0.69 -10.30 17.82
CA LEU A 26 -1.81 -10.24 16.88
C LEU A 26 -1.84 -8.94 16.05
N PRO A 27 -1.78 -7.73 16.63
CA PRO A 27 -1.82 -6.50 15.83
C PRO A 27 -0.60 -6.36 14.91
N ALA A 28 0.58 -6.83 15.34
CA ALA A 28 1.78 -6.80 14.50
C ALA A 28 1.64 -7.70 13.26
N LEU A 29 1.17 -8.95 13.43
CA LEU A 29 0.92 -9.89 12.33
C LEU A 29 -0.23 -9.43 11.43
N SER A 30 -1.29 -8.87 12.02
CA SER A 30 -2.42 -8.32 11.27
C SER A 30 -1.98 -7.16 10.38
N LYS A 31 -1.09 -6.31 10.90
CA LYS A 31 -0.61 -5.12 10.19
C LYS A 31 0.28 -5.49 9.00
N SER A 32 1.20 -6.45 9.17
CA SER A 32 2.02 -6.94 8.05
C SER A 32 1.18 -7.69 6.99
N LEU A 33 0.30 -8.60 7.41
CA LEU A 33 -0.57 -9.33 6.50
C LEU A 33 -1.56 -8.40 5.79
N GLY A 34 -2.09 -7.40 6.48
CA GLY A 34 -2.98 -6.38 5.93
C GLY A 34 -2.31 -5.51 4.87
N GLN A 35 -1.03 -5.17 5.07
CA GLN A 35 -0.25 -4.44 4.05
C GLN A 35 -0.04 -5.29 2.80
N SER A 36 0.34 -6.58 2.93
CA SER A 36 0.48 -7.50 1.80
C SER A 36 -0.85 -7.72 1.06
N MET A 37 -1.95 -7.91 1.79
CA MET A 37 -3.29 -8.04 1.19
C MET A 37 -3.73 -6.76 0.46
N ARG A 38 -3.39 -5.57 0.96
CA ARG A 38 -3.75 -4.30 0.30
C ARG A 38 -3.05 -4.16 -1.04
N ILE A 39 -1.75 -4.47 -1.10
CA ILE A 39 -0.97 -4.41 -2.35
C ILE A 39 -1.57 -5.38 -3.38
N PHE A 40 -1.77 -6.65 -2.98
CA PHE A 40 -2.38 -7.66 -3.83
C PHE A 40 -3.80 -7.27 -4.30
N ARG A 41 -4.63 -6.73 -3.40
CA ARG A 41 -6.00 -6.26 -3.73
C ARG A 41 -5.98 -5.10 -4.71
N ASN A 42 -5.01 -4.18 -4.61
CA ASN A 42 -4.88 -3.04 -5.49
C ASN A 42 -4.42 -3.47 -6.89
N GLU A 43 -3.41 -4.33 -6.99
CA GLU A 43 -2.96 -4.87 -8.28
C GLU A 43 -4.07 -5.68 -8.95
N THR A 44 -4.75 -6.56 -8.19
CA THR A 44 -5.88 -7.35 -8.72
C THR A 44 -7.05 -6.47 -9.17
N LYS A 45 -7.30 -5.34 -8.48
CA LYS A 45 -8.33 -4.37 -8.88
C LYS A 45 -7.95 -3.64 -10.17
N ALA A 46 -6.70 -3.17 -10.27
CA ALA A 46 -6.20 -2.53 -11.48
C ALA A 46 -6.34 -3.45 -12.70
N MET A 47 -6.01 -4.74 -12.58
CA MET A 47 -6.21 -5.72 -13.65
C MET A 47 -7.69 -5.93 -14.02
N LYS A 48 -8.60 -5.92 -13.03
CA LYS A 48 -10.05 -6.02 -13.28
C LYS A 48 -10.62 -4.77 -13.91
N GLU A 49 -10.12 -3.60 -13.54
CA GLU A 49 -10.52 -2.31 -14.08
C GLU A 49 -9.97 -2.11 -15.50
N GLU A 50 -8.74 -2.57 -15.77
CA GLU A 50 -8.12 -2.58 -17.11
C GLU A 50 -8.88 -3.52 -18.06
N SER A 51 -9.29 -4.72 -17.62
CA SER A 51 -10.17 -5.60 -18.42
C SER A 51 -11.55 -4.98 -18.70
N ALA A 52 -12.03 -4.04 -17.87
CA ALA A 52 -13.26 -3.31 -18.12
C ALA A 52 -13.05 -2.06 -19.00
N ALA A 53 -11.88 -1.42 -18.89
CA ALA A 53 -11.47 -0.26 -19.68
C ALA A 53 -11.00 -0.62 -21.09
N GLU A 54 -10.43 -1.81 -21.31
CA GLU A 54 -10.04 -2.31 -22.64
C GLU A 54 -11.27 -2.52 -23.54
N LYS A 55 -12.44 -2.77 -22.95
CA LYS A 55 -13.73 -2.77 -23.68
C LYS A 55 -14.26 -1.36 -24.01
N ALA A 56 -13.66 -0.31 -23.44
CA ALA A 56 -14.03 1.09 -23.65
C ALA A 56 -12.93 1.92 -24.37
N ALA A 57 -11.76 1.34 -24.62
CA ALA A 57 -10.59 2.02 -25.17
C ALA A 57 -10.40 1.87 -26.70
N GLU A 58 -11.44 1.46 -27.44
CA GLU A 58 -11.45 1.51 -28.91
C GLU A 58 -12.14 2.79 -29.44
N THR A 59 -12.07 3.91 -28.68
CA THR A 59 -12.37 5.27 -29.19
C THR A 59 -11.72 6.29 -28.24
N GLY A 60 -10.58 6.89 -28.62
CA GLY A 60 -10.00 7.95 -27.77
C GLY A 60 -8.57 8.34 -28.06
N VAL A 61 -8.38 8.98 -29.21
CA VAL A 61 -7.22 9.73 -29.74
C VAL A 61 -6.25 10.34 -28.71
N VAL A 62 -4.96 10.15 -29.03
CA VAL A 62 -3.77 10.90 -28.61
C VAL A 62 -3.97 12.42 -28.68
N THR A 63 -3.90 13.13 -27.55
CA THR A 63 -3.29 14.48 -27.48
C THR A 63 -3.07 14.86 -26.00
N ASN A 64 -1.81 15.02 -25.56
CA ASN A 64 -1.25 16.34 -25.25
C ASN A 64 0.11 16.18 -24.52
N THR A 65 1.18 16.47 -25.25
CA THR A 65 2.46 16.88 -24.69
C THR A 65 2.30 18.31 -24.18
N ALA A 66 2.45 18.53 -22.88
CA ALA A 66 2.67 19.85 -22.31
C ALA A 66 3.77 19.75 -21.24
N GLU A 67 4.97 20.08 -21.71
CA GLU A 67 6.16 20.43 -20.96
C GLU A 67 5.84 21.58 -19.99
N GLY A 68 5.91 21.31 -18.69
CA GLY A 68 5.78 22.30 -17.62
C GLY A 68 7.14 22.55 -16.99
N GLN A 69 7.86 23.53 -17.54
CA GLN A 69 9.15 24.01 -17.07
C GLN A 69 9.04 24.62 -15.65
N ALA A 70 10.01 24.27 -14.79
CA ALA A 70 10.19 24.76 -13.42
C ALA A 70 10.47 26.28 -13.34
N PRO A 71 10.17 26.93 -12.19
CA PRO A 71 11.27 27.57 -11.44
C PRO A 71 11.07 27.72 -9.91
N GLY A 72 12.10 27.42 -9.11
CA GLY A 72 12.42 28.24 -7.91
C GLY A 72 12.70 27.53 -6.57
N THR A 73 13.80 27.97 -5.93
CA THR A 73 14.34 27.65 -4.56
C THR A 73 15.19 26.36 -4.51
N THR A 74 16.51 26.35 -4.27
CA THR A 74 17.50 27.36 -3.87
C THR A 74 18.90 26.85 -4.28
N PRO A 75 19.77 27.66 -4.88
CA PRO A 75 21.20 27.38 -4.93
C PRO A 75 21.79 27.67 -3.54
N ALA A 76 22.41 26.68 -2.90
CA ALA A 76 23.28 26.91 -1.75
C ALA A 76 24.74 26.89 -2.24
N PRO A 77 25.40 28.06 -2.38
CA PRO A 77 26.82 28.17 -2.67
C PRO A 77 27.67 28.17 -1.39
N GLY A 78 28.86 27.58 -1.46
CA GLY A 78 29.97 27.73 -0.50
C GLY A 78 29.98 26.67 0.62
N SER A 79 31.06 25.96 0.93
CA SER A 79 32.46 26.23 0.67
C SER A 79 33.29 24.96 0.51
N THR A 80 34.25 25.08 -0.39
CA THR A 80 35.49 24.34 -0.54
C THR A 80 36.29 24.20 0.75
N SER A 81 36.82 23.00 1.00
CA SER A 81 38.17 22.74 1.50
C SER A 81 38.43 21.24 1.25
N ASP A 82 39.21 20.85 0.24
CA ASP A 82 40.69 20.81 0.30
C ASP A 82 41.12 19.97 1.52
N THR A 83 41.67 18.76 1.35
CA THR A 83 43.12 18.51 1.17
C THR A 83 43.23 16.97 1.08
N SER A 84 43.56 16.38 -0.07
CA SER A 84 44.93 16.19 -0.56
C SER A 84 45.84 15.44 0.42
N LYS A 85 46.04 14.15 0.16
CA LYS A 85 47.35 13.48 0.19
C LYS A 85 48.25 13.74 1.41
N SER A 86 48.38 12.73 2.28
CA SER A 86 49.66 12.41 2.90
C SER A 86 49.76 10.91 3.17
#